data_AF-A0A5C7LAI1-F1
#
_entry.id   AF-A0A5C7LAI1-F1
#
_cell.length_a   1.000
_cell.length_b   1.000
_cell.length_c   1.000
_cell.angle_alpha   90.00
_cell.angle_beta   90.00
_cell.angle_gamma   90.00
#
_symmetry.space_group_name_H-M   'P 1'
#
loop_
_entity.id
_entity.type
_entity.pdbx_description
1 polymer ?
#
loop_
_entity_poly.entity_id
_entity_poly.type
_entity_poly.pdbx_seq_one_letter_code
_entity_poly.pdbx_strand_id
1 'polypeptide(L)'
;MKTAETLGNDIPEEPVVEREGSLVEADEGQSRLLEHVWDYTPITIALSTNCWSDTIRENPKKMRILEHKHLAWIDFEAPGKDDITYLNENFDIHPLVIEELVTPSYQPRVLRYDNCLFFSLHVPLFDVKERTTYPGELDIILTKNHLITGHRHHIYQIGKFFDDLESRPALRRE
;
A
#
# COMPACT_ATOMS: atom_id res chain seq x y z
N MET A 1 17.70 -32.20 -61.86
CA MET A 1 17.86 -31.34 -63.04
C MET A 1 17.06 -30.06 -62.78
N LYS A 2 17.71 -28.89 -62.96
CA LYS A 2 17.28 -27.49 -62.72
C LYS A 2 17.18 -27.05 -61.24
N THR A 3 18.16 -26.32 -60.68
CA THR A 3 18.63 -24.91 -60.83
C THR A 3 17.72 -23.85 -60.20
N ALA A 4 18.36 -23.05 -59.36
CA ALA A 4 17.89 -21.93 -58.54
C ALA A 4 17.48 -20.70 -59.34
N GLU A 5 16.61 -19.84 -58.77
CA GLU A 5 16.64 -18.38 -58.94
C GLU A 5 16.10 -17.66 -57.68
N THR A 6 16.76 -16.55 -57.39
CA THR A 6 16.70 -15.63 -56.25
C THR A 6 15.74 -14.45 -56.49
N LEU A 7 14.97 -14.07 -55.46
CA LEU A 7 14.37 -12.74 -55.22
C LEU A 7 14.35 -12.62 -53.69
N GLY A 8 14.95 -11.65 -53.01
CA GLY A 8 14.99 -10.21 -53.23
C GLY A 8 14.63 -9.61 -51.87
N ASN A 9 15.57 -8.88 -51.26
CA ASN A 9 15.50 -8.28 -49.93
C ASN A 9 14.22 -7.48 -49.68
N ASP A 10 13.76 -7.44 -48.42
CA ASP A 10 13.28 -6.24 -47.72
C ASP A 10 12.80 -6.64 -46.30
N ILE A 11 13.74 -6.83 -45.38
CA ILE A 11 13.47 -6.79 -43.93
C ILE A 11 14.00 -5.42 -43.45
N PRO A 12 13.17 -4.55 -42.87
CA PRO A 12 13.66 -3.27 -42.36
C PRO A 12 14.55 -3.49 -41.13
N GLU A 13 15.80 -3.05 -41.22
CA GLU A 13 16.73 -2.98 -40.09
C GLU A 13 16.27 -1.90 -39.10
N GLU A 14 16.11 -2.27 -37.82
CA GLU A 14 15.91 -1.33 -36.73
C GLU A 14 17.22 -0.57 -36.44
N PRO A 15 17.17 0.76 -36.23
CA PRO A 15 18.37 1.55 -35.99
C PRO A 15 18.98 1.25 -34.60
N VAL A 16 20.23 0.80 -34.62
CA VAL A 16 21.14 0.72 -33.47
C VAL A 16 21.44 2.14 -32.99
N VAL A 17 20.94 2.49 -31.80
CA VAL A 17 21.33 3.74 -31.10
C VAL A 17 22.61 3.47 -30.32
N GLU A 18 23.71 4.01 -30.84
CA GLU A 18 25.02 4.04 -30.19
C GLU A 18 24.95 4.90 -28.90
N ARG A 19 25.44 4.34 -27.80
CA ARG A 19 25.58 5.03 -26.51
C ARG A 19 26.91 5.78 -26.49
N GLU A 20 26.88 7.10 -26.62
CA GLU A 20 28.04 7.93 -26.28
C GLU A 20 28.14 8.07 -24.76
N GLY A 21 29.28 7.64 -24.21
CA GLY A 21 29.63 7.80 -22.81
C GLY A 21 30.04 9.23 -22.50
N SER A 22 29.53 9.76 -21.40
CA SER A 22 30.16 10.86 -20.68
C SER A 22 30.53 10.37 -19.29
N LEU A 23 31.83 10.39 -19.05
CA LEU A 23 32.53 10.00 -17.84
C LEU A 23 32.49 11.21 -16.91
N VAL A 24 31.70 11.15 -15.84
CA VAL A 24 31.74 12.12 -14.75
C VAL A 24 32.54 11.50 -13.60
N GLU A 25 33.68 12.11 -13.31
CA GLU A 25 34.60 11.76 -12.24
C GLU A 25 33.88 11.84 -10.88
N ALA A 26 33.94 10.76 -10.10
CA ALA A 26 33.50 10.75 -8.71
C ALA A 26 34.72 11.08 -7.83
N ASP A 27 34.63 12.23 -7.16
CA ASP A 27 35.56 12.70 -6.14
C ASP A 27 35.52 11.80 -4.90
N GLU A 28 36.70 11.53 -4.38
CA GLU A 28 37.00 10.59 -3.31
C GLU A 28 37.06 11.39 -2.00
N GLY A 29 36.05 11.24 -1.13
CA GLY A 29 36.06 12.03 0.10
C GLY A 29 35.00 11.70 1.14
N GLN A 30 35.46 10.98 2.17
CA GLN A 30 34.93 10.96 3.54
C GLN A 30 33.81 9.96 3.87
N SER A 31 34.28 8.76 4.20
CA SER A 31 33.75 7.92 5.26
C SER A 31 33.50 8.72 6.55
N ARG A 32 32.26 8.70 7.06
CA ARG A 32 31.96 8.91 8.48
C ARG A 32 30.66 8.20 8.85
N LEU A 33 30.85 7.20 9.70
CA LEU A 33 29.92 6.58 10.64
C LEU A 33 28.65 7.41 10.92
N LEU A 34 27.48 6.83 10.70
CA LEU A 34 26.26 7.27 11.37
C LEU A 34 25.81 6.16 12.32
N GLU A 35 26.11 6.43 13.58
CA GLU A 35 25.68 5.71 14.75
C GLU A 35 24.15 5.78 14.92
N HIS A 36 23.64 4.74 15.55
CA HIS A 36 22.28 4.60 16.06
C HIS A 36 21.74 5.86 16.75
N VAL A 37 20.63 6.39 16.23
CA VAL A 37 19.62 7.10 17.04
C VAL A 37 18.24 6.83 16.41
N TRP A 38 17.51 5.86 16.94
CA TRP A 38 16.08 5.69 16.68
C TRP A 38 15.31 6.36 17.80
N ASP A 39 15.23 7.70 17.76
CA ASP A 39 14.36 8.45 18.66
C ASP A 39 12.92 8.31 18.16
N TYR A 40 12.14 7.53 18.92
CA TYR A 40 10.68 7.48 18.82
C TYR A 40 10.11 8.89 18.96
N THR A 41 9.53 9.44 17.90
CA THR A 41 8.74 10.67 17.98
C THR A 41 7.27 10.32 18.20
N PRO A 42 6.61 10.86 19.25
CA PRO A 42 5.15 10.77 19.36
C PRO A 42 4.49 11.77 18.40
N ILE A 43 3.57 11.29 17.58
CA ILE A 43 2.79 12.06 16.61
C ILE A 43 2.02 13.18 17.35
N THR A 44 2.33 14.45 17.05
CA THR A 44 1.57 15.62 17.53
C THR A 44 0.96 16.34 16.34
N ILE A 45 -0.39 16.37 16.25
CA ILE A 45 -1.11 17.10 15.20
C ILE A 45 -1.28 18.57 15.63
N ALA A 46 -0.72 19.50 14.86
CA ALA A 46 -0.90 20.93 15.02
C ALA A 46 -2.25 21.38 14.42
N LEU A 47 -3.12 21.98 15.24
CA LEU A 47 -4.30 22.70 14.79
C LEU A 47 -3.88 24.11 14.37
N SER A 48 -3.95 24.40 13.08
CA SER A 48 -3.82 25.76 12.53
C SER A 48 -5.07 26.11 11.74
N THR A 49 -5.82 27.07 12.27
CA THR A 49 -6.92 27.79 11.62
C THR A 49 -6.41 28.68 10.50
N ASN A 50 -6.90 28.47 9.26
CA ASN A 50 -7.61 29.49 8.47
C ASN A 50 -8.06 29.01 7.06
N CYS A 51 -9.37 28.77 6.95
CA CYS A 51 -10.35 29.12 5.90
C CYS A 51 -9.90 29.34 4.43
N TRP A 52 -10.22 28.41 3.52
CA TRP A 52 -10.50 28.65 2.09
C TRP A 52 -11.65 27.75 1.59
N SER A 53 -12.71 28.41 1.12
CA SER A 53 -13.76 28.04 0.13
C SER A 53 -14.32 26.62 0.03
N ASP A 54 -15.64 26.52 0.23
CA ASP A 54 -16.50 25.37 -0.04
C ASP A 54 -16.37 24.83 -1.47
N THR A 55 -15.85 23.62 -1.58
CA THR A 55 -16.20 22.67 -2.65
C THR A 55 -16.55 21.37 -1.96
N ILE A 56 -17.86 21.11 -1.82
CA ILE A 56 -18.39 19.85 -1.26
C ILE A 56 -17.98 18.69 -2.17
N ARG A 57 -16.92 18.00 -1.77
CA ARG A 57 -16.72 16.55 -1.93
C ARG A 57 -16.02 16.07 -0.66
N GLU A 58 -16.78 16.00 0.43
CA GLU A 58 -16.37 15.19 1.58
C GLU A 58 -16.39 13.72 1.13
N ASN A 59 -15.25 13.21 0.69
CA ASN A 59 -14.96 11.81 0.95
C ASN A 59 -14.26 11.83 2.31
N PRO A 60 -14.94 11.58 3.44
CA PRO A 60 -14.24 11.53 4.72
C PRO A 60 -13.15 10.49 4.56
N LYS A 61 -11.90 10.92 4.73
CA LYS A 61 -10.74 10.04 4.73
C LYS A 61 -10.94 9.07 5.90
N LYS A 62 -11.51 7.89 5.64
CA LYS A 62 -11.85 6.89 6.65
C LYS A 62 -10.63 6.03 6.98
N MET A 63 -9.52 6.71 7.26
CA MET A 63 -8.39 6.09 7.94
C MET A 63 -8.72 6.11 9.43
N ARG A 64 -8.69 4.95 10.08
CA ARG A 64 -8.89 4.82 11.53
C ARG A 64 -7.64 4.23 12.16
N ILE A 65 -7.28 4.72 13.34
CA ILE A 65 -6.10 4.25 14.07
C ILE A 65 -6.49 3.87 15.50
N LEU A 66 -6.10 2.69 15.93
CA LEU A 66 -6.29 2.20 17.29
C LEU A 66 -4.96 1.68 17.83
N GLU A 67 -4.47 2.33 18.88
CA GLU A 67 -3.23 1.94 19.52
C GLU A 67 -3.48 1.14 20.80
N HIS A 68 -2.69 0.09 21.00
CA HIS A 68 -2.63 -0.65 22.25
C HIS A 68 -1.22 -1.20 22.48
N LYS A 69 -0.54 -0.66 23.49
CA LYS A 69 0.82 -1.03 23.91
C LYS A 69 1.84 -0.88 22.78
N HIS A 70 2.23 -2.00 22.17
CA HIS A 70 3.25 -2.08 21.13
C HIS A 70 2.65 -2.40 19.75
N LEU A 71 1.32 -2.42 19.64
CA LEU A 71 0.60 -2.70 18.41
C LEU A 71 -0.33 -1.53 18.07
N ALA A 72 -0.22 -1.02 16.85
CA ALA A 72 -1.17 -0.09 16.27
C ALA A 72 -1.96 -0.79 15.14
N TRP A 73 -3.28 -0.73 15.21
CA TRP A 73 -4.17 -1.14 14.12
C TRP A 73 -4.58 0.08 13.31
N ILE A 74 -4.26 0.07 12.02
CA ILE A 74 -4.60 1.11 11.06
C ILE A 74 -5.53 0.51 10.00
N ASP A 75 -6.75 1.03 9.90
CA ASP A 75 -7.73 0.59 8.91
C ASP A 75 -7.93 1.66 7.84
N PHE A 76 -7.82 1.26 6.57
CA PHE A 76 -8.04 2.08 5.39
C PHE A 76 -9.28 1.59 4.64
N GLU A 77 -10.37 2.35 4.75
CA GLU A 77 -11.54 2.16 3.88
C GLU A 77 -11.35 2.95 2.58
N ALA A 78 -11.41 2.23 1.45
CA ALA A 78 -11.21 2.74 0.09
C ALA A 78 -9.90 3.55 -0.07
N PRO A 79 -8.71 2.93 0.14
CA PRO A 79 -7.44 3.63 0.11
C PRO A 79 -7.20 4.35 -1.22
N GLY A 80 -6.87 5.64 -1.13
CA GLY A 80 -6.53 6.49 -2.26
C GLY A 80 -5.02 6.67 -2.44
N LYS A 81 -4.62 7.42 -3.47
CA LYS A 81 -3.21 7.69 -3.77
C LYS A 81 -2.45 8.31 -2.57
N ASP A 82 -3.09 9.22 -1.85
CA ASP A 82 -2.49 9.89 -0.70
C ASP A 82 -2.24 8.92 0.46
N ASP A 83 -3.09 7.90 0.63
CA ASP A 83 -2.92 6.86 1.65
C ASP A 83 -1.76 5.92 1.28
N ILE A 84 -1.61 5.62 -0.01
CA ILE A 84 -0.47 4.85 -0.53
C ILE A 84 0.85 5.59 -0.32
N THR A 85 0.88 6.90 -0.58
CA THR A 85 2.06 7.72 -0.28
C THR A 85 2.35 7.75 1.22
N TYR A 86 1.32 7.94 2.05
CA TYR A 86 1.45 7.87 3.50
C TYR A 86 2.05 6.55 3.98
N LEU A 87 1.59 5.42 3.42
CA LEU A 87 2.11 4.09 3.76
C LEU A 87 3.60 3.94 3.42
N ASN A 88 4.02 4.43 2.25
CA ASN A 88 5.43 4.39 1.82
C ASN A 88 6.34 5.24 2.71
N GLU A 89 5.86 6.39 3.18
CA GLU A 89 6.67 7.35 3.95
C GLU A 89 6.78 6.99 5.44
N ASN A 90 5.76 6.32 6.00
CA ASN A 90 5.65 6.12 7.44
C ASN A 90 5.94 4.68 7.90
N PHE A 91 5.97 3.71 6.98
CA PHE A 91 6.20 2.31 7.34
C PHE A 91 7.30 1.69 6.47
N ASP A 92 8.14 0.87 7.09
CA ASP A 92 9.14 0.04 6.40
C ASP A 92 8.48 -1.20 5.78
N ILE A 93 7.66 -0.97 4.75
CA ILE A 93 6.93 -1.99 4.00
C ILE A 93 7.53 -2.09 2.61
N HIS A 94 7.77 -3.32 2.15
CA HIS A 94 8.32 -3.56 0.83
C HIS A 94 7.36 -3.01 -0.25
N PRO A 95 7.84 -2.25 -1.27
CA PRO A 95 6.98 -1.62 -2.28
C PRO A 95 5.98 -2.58 -2.97
N LEU A 96 6.41 -3.82 -3.24
CA LEU A 96 5.53 -4.86 -3.80
C LEU A 96 4.29 -5.14 -2.95
N VAL A 97 4.37 -5.04 -1.62
CA VAL A 97 3.21 -5.25 -0.72
C VAL A 97 2.21 -4.11 -0.89
N ILE A 98 2.71 -2.89 -1.09
CA ILE A 98 1.87 -1.72 -1.32
C ILE A 98 1.19 -1.82 -2.70
N GLU A 99 1.87 -2.37 -3.70
CA GLU A 99 1.26 -2.67 -5.01
C GLU A 99 0.14 -3.72 -4.90
N GLU A 100 0.28 -4.73 -4.03
CA GLU A 100 -0.78 -5.71 -3.76
C GLU A 100 -2.03 -5.05 -3.15
N LEU A 101 -1.90 -4.02 -2.29
CA LEU A 101 -3.07 -3.26 -1.78
C LEU A 101 -3.82 -2.51 -2.89
N VAL A 102 -3.07 -1.99 -3.88
CA VAL A 102 -3.66 -1.23 -4.99
C VAL A 102 -4.33 -2.14 -6.00
N THR A 103 -3.78 -3.35 -6.20
CA THR A 103 -4.17 -4.26 -7.27
C THR A 103 -5.09 -5.36 -6.73
N PRO A 104 -6.39 -5.38 -7.13
CA PRO A 104 -7.30 -6.42 -6.66
C PRO A 104 -6.83 -7.82 -7.04
N SER A 105 -6.86 -8.75 -6.08
CA SER A 105 -6.68 -10.17 -6.33
C SER A 105 -8.02 -10.91 -6.33
N TYR A 106 -8.13 -11.93 -7.17
CA TYR A 106 -9.28 -12.87 -7.17
C TYR A 106 -9.02 -14.13 -6.35
N GLN A 107 -7.79 -14.33 -5.85
CA GLN A 107 -7.42 -15.49 -5.08
C GLN A 107 -6.92 -15.10 -3.68
N PRO A 108 -7.41 -15.76 -2.62
CA PRO A 108 -6.86 -15.55 -1.30
C PRO A 108 -5.44 -16.09 -1.27
N ARG A 109 -4.52 -15.31 -0.68
CA ARG A 109 -3.09 -15.63 -0.63
C ARG A 109 -2.46 -15.12 0.65
N VAL A 110 -1.37 -15.77 1.04
CA VAL A 110 -0.49 -15.31 2.11
C VAL A 110 0.91 -15.21 1.54
N LEU A 111 1.48 -14.01 1.60
CA LEU A 111 2.83 -13.73 1.12
C LEU A 111 3.70 -13.32 2.30
N ARG A 112 4.92 -13.84 2.33
CA ARG A 112 5.91 -13.50 3.35
C ARG A 112 7.00 -12.67 2.73
N TYR A 113 7.26 -11.52 3.35
CA TYR A 113 8.40 -10.66 3.07
C TYR A 113 9.29 -10.60 4.32
N ASP A 114 10.44 -9.94 4.22
CA ASP A 114 11.40 -9.90 5.33
C ASP A 114 10.83 -9.20 6.57
N ASN A 115 10.14 -8.07 6.38
CA ASN A 115 9.66 -7.21 7.46
C ASN A 115 8.13 -7.27 7.68
N CYS A 116 7.39 -8.05 6.88
CA CYS A 116 5.94 -8.16 7.02
C CYS A 116 5.35 -9.45 6.42
N LEU A 117 4.12 -9.76 6.83
CA LEU A 117 3.24 -10.74 6.19
C LEU A 117 2.09 -10.00 5.51
N PHE A 118 1.77 -10.40 4.29
CA PHE A 118 0.62 -9.91 3.55
C PHE A 118 -0.42 -11.03 3.42
N PHE A 119 -1.68 -10.70 3.67
CA PHE A 119 -2.83 -11.58 3.48
C PHE A 119 -3.83 -10.87 2.57
N SER A 120 -4.34 -11.57 1.57
CA SER A 120 -5.52 -11.16 0.81
C SER A 120 -6.62 -12.17 1.08
N LEU A 121 -7.75 -11.69 1.59
CA LEU A 121 -8.90 -12.50 1.98
C LEU A 121 -10.15 -12.03 1.23
N HIS A 122 -10.97 -12.99 0.80
CA HIS A 122 -12.27 -12.68 0.21
C HIS A 122 -13.40 -12.96 1.19
N VAL A 123 -14.27 -11.97 1.38
CA VAL A 123 -15.45 -12.04 2.25
C VAL A 123 -16.72 -11.83 1.43
N PRO A 124 -17.80 -12.58 1.66
CA PRO A 124 -19.07 -12.34 0.99
C PRO A 124 -19.71 -11.06 1.55
N LEU A 125 -19.97 -10.10 0.68
CA LEU A 125 -20.71 -8.87 0.99
C LEU A 125 -22.10 -8.95 0.37
N PHE A 126 -23.10 -8.37 1.04
CA PHE A 126 -24.49 -8.45 0.63
C PHE A 126 -25.03 -7.08 0.24
N ASP A 127 -25.50 -6.94 -1.00
CA ASP A 127 -26.23 -5.77 -1.45
C ASP A 127 -27.72 -5.92 -1.16
N VAL A 128 -28.24 -5.06 -0.28
CA VAL A 128 -29.65 -5.09 0.15
C VAL A 128 -30.62 -4.66 -0.97
N LYS A 129 -30.19 -3.76 -1.86
CA LYS A 129 -31.03 -3.23 -2.95
C LYS A 129 -31.19 -4.29 -4.04
N GLU A 130 -30.07 -4.85 -4.48
CA GLU A 130 -30.05 -5.87 -5.53
C GLU A 130 -30.39 -7.28 -5.00
N ARG A 131 -30.35 -7.46 -3.68
CA ARG A 131 -30.54 -8.76 -2.99
C ARG A 131 -29.55 -9.83 -3.47
N THR A 132 -28.33 -9.40 -3.76
CA THR A 132 -27.26 -10.26 -4.28
C THR A 132 -26.06 -10.26 -3.35
N THR A 133 -25.27 -11.32 -3.41
CA THR A 133 -23.97 -11.41 -2.74
C THR A 133 -22.87 -11.16 -3.75
N TYR A 134 -21.86 -10.38 -3.37
CA TYR A 134 -20.68 -10.11 -4.18
C TYR A 134 -19.40 -10.29 -3.34
N PRO A 135 -18.25 -10.60 -3.96
CA PRO A 135 -17.00 -10.75 -3.23
C PRO A 135 -16.45 -9.37 -2.81
N GLY A 136 -16.18 -9.21 -1.52
CA GLY A 136 -15.32 -8.16 -0.99
C GLY A 136 -13.91 -8.68 -0.75
N GLU A 137 -12.92 -7.81 -0.89
CA GLU A 137 -11.52 -8.09 -0.61
C GLU A 137 -11.10 -7.34 0.66
N LEU A 138 -10.43 -8.04 1.56
CA LEU A 138 -9.78 -7.52 2.74
C LEU A 138 -8.30 -7.88 2.66
N ASP A 139 -7.46 -6.87 2.52
CA ASP A 139 -6.03 -7.01 2.55
C ASP A 139 -5.50 -6.66 3.93
N ILE A 140 -4.53 -7.44 4.41
CA ILE A 140 -3.95 -7.31 5.74
C ILE A 140 -2.44 -7.34 5.63
N ILE A 141 -1.78 -6.30 6.11
CA ILE A 141 -0.33 -6.26 6.30
C ILE A 141 -0.07 -6.36 7.80
N LEU A 142 0.67 -7.39 8.19
CA LEU A 142 1.10 -7.61 9.56
C LEU A 142 2.62 -7.39 9.65
N THR A 143 3.01 -6.38 10.42
CA THR A 143 4.41 -6.11 10.77
C THR A 143 4.64 -6.44 12.24
N LYS A 144 5.85 -6.18 12.76
CA LYS A 144 6.17 -6.39 14.18
C LYS A 144 5.27 -5.59 15.13
N ASN A 145 4.92 -4.36 14.75
CA ASN A 145 4.24 -3.39 15.61
C ASN A 145 2.94 -2.81 15.01
N HIS A 146 2.57 -3.24 13.79
CA HIS A 146 1.41 -2.70 13.08
C HIS A 146 0.59 -3.81 12.45
N LEU A 147 -0.73 -3.69 12.61
CA LEU A 147 -1.74 -4.37 11.82
C LEU A 147 -2.34 -3.33 10.88
N ILE A 148 -2.17 -3.47 9.58
CA ILE A 148 -2.73 -2.54 8.60
C ILE A 148 -3.77 -3.30 7.78
N THR A 149 -4.99 -2.79 7.72
CA THR A 149 -6.08 -3.37 6.94
C THR A 149 -6.51 -2.42 5.83
N GLY A 150 -6.73 -2.95 4.63
CA GLY A 150 -7.19 -2.22 3.47
C GLY A 150 -8.38 -2.92 2.82
N HIS A 151 -9.45 -2.18 2.52
CA HIS A 151 -10.63 -2.74 1.87
C HIS A 151 -11.30 -1.69 0.98
N ARG A 152 -11.78 -2.08 -0.20
CA ARG A 152 -12.46 -1.15 -1.14
C ARG A 152 -13.92 -0.88 -0.79
N HIS A 153 -14.55 -1.85 -0.14
CA HIS A 153 -15.97 -1.80 0.22
C HIS A 153 -16.08 -1.85 1.74
N HIS A 154 -17.01 -1.11 2.31
CA HIS A 154 -17.26 -1.15 3.75
C HIS A 154 -17.59 -2.58 4.23
N ILE A 155 -16.73 -3.12 5.09
CA ILE A 155 -16.91 -4.43 5.74
C ILE A 155 -17.45 -4.18 7.16
N TYR A 156 -18.74 -4.48 7.38
CA TYR A 156 -19.42 -4.22 8.65
C TYR A 156 -18.71 -4.87 9.85
N GLN A 157 -18.20 -6.09 9.69
CA GLN A 157 -17.51 -6.83 10.74
C GLN A 157 -16.25 -6.11 11.21
N ILE A 158 -15.49 -5.51 10.28
CA ILE A 158 -14.27 -4.76 10.59
C ILE A 158 -14.62 -3.47 11.32
N GLY A 159 -15.55 -2.68 10.77
CA GLY A 159 -16.00 -1.44 11.40
C GLY A 159 -16.54 -1.68 12.81
N LYS A 160 -17.42 -2.66 12.97
CA LYS A 160 -17.97 -3.04 14.27
C LYS A 160 -16.89 -3.50 15.25
N PHE A 161 -15.94 -4.33 14.81
CA PHE A 161 -14.88 -4.81 15.69
C PHE A 161 -13.99 -3.66 16.16
N PHE A 162 -13.69 -2.72 15.27
CA PHE A 162 -12.96 -1.51 15.62
C PHE A 162 -13.73 -0.68 16.65
N ASP A 163 -15.04 -0.43 16.43
CA ASP A 163 -15.91 0.31 17.36
C ASP A 163 -16.00 -0.37 18.74
N ASP A 164 -16.10 -1.70 18.76
CA ASP A 164 -16.12 -2.50 19.99
C ASP A 164 -14.80 -2.36 20.77
N LEU A 165 -13.66 -2.40 20.08
CA LEU A 165 -12.35 -2.22 20.72
C LEU A 165 -12.13 -0.77 21.18
N GLU A 166 -12.61 0.21 20.42
CA GLU A 166 -12.55 1.63 20.75
C GLU A 166 -13.36 1.95 22.02
N SER A 167 -14.62 1.51 22.06
CA SER A 167 -15.56 1.76 23.16
C SER A 167 -15.28 0.94 24.43
N ARG A 168 -14.67 -0.26 24.30
CA ARG A 168 -14.44 -1.17 25.43
C ARG A 168 -12.96 -1.51 25.57
N PRO A 169 -12.16 -0.66 26.24
CA PRO A 169 -10.74 -0.93 26.48
C PRO A 169 -10.47 -2.28 27.17
N ALA A 170 -11.43 -2.77 27.98
CA ALA A 170 -11.34 -4.06 28.67
C ALA A 170 -11.34 -5.30 27.73
N LEU A 171 -11.67 -5.13 26.44
CA LEU A 171 -11.55 -6.18 25.42
C LEU A 171 -10.13 -6.28 24.85
N ARG A 172 -9.30 -5.24 25.02
CA ARG A 172 -7.88 -5.24 24.65
C ARG A 172 -7.06 -5.92 25.75
N ARG A 173 -7.35 -7.20 26.00
CA ARG A 173 -6.65 -8.01 27.03
C ARG A 173 -5.34 -8.55 26.48
N GLU A 174 -4.38 -8.74 27.38
CA GLU A 174 -3.02 -9.21 27.08
C GLU A 174 -2.97 -10.65 26.57
#